data_AF-A0A1S2KK34-F1
#
_entry.id   AF-A0A1S2KK34-F1
#
_cell.length_a   1.000
_cell.length_b   1.000
_cell.length_c   1.000
_cell.angle_alpha   90.00
_cell.angle_beta   90.00
_cell.angle_gamma   90.00
#
_symmetry.space_group_name_H-M   'P 1'
#
loop_
_entity.id
_entity.type
_entity.pdbx_description
1 polymer ?
#
loop_
_entity_poly.entity_id
_entity_poly.type
_entity_poly.pdbx_seq_one_letter_code
_entity_poly.pdbx_strand_id
1 'polypeptide(L)'
;MGEQTTVKFPQEVLDEYAALGVDLPALFSAGHLGNRMGVQIVEAAPDRVVGTMPVEGNTQPYGLLHGGASAVLAETLGSIGAMLHGGSRKIAVGVDLNCTHHRGVRSG
;
A
#
# COMPACT_ATOMS: atom_id res chain seq x y z
N MET A 1 13.68 -7.41 13.50
CA MET A 1 13.14 -8.48 12.63
C MET A 1 11.63 -8.41 12.83
N GLY A 2 10.93 -7.66 11.98
CA GLY A 2 9.49 -7.39 12.15
C GLY A 2 8.68 -8.65 11.85
N GLU A 3 7.62 -8.88 12.62
CA GLU A 3 6.63 -9.93 12.31
C GLU A 3 6.11 -9.69 10.89
N GLN A 4 6.31 -10.67 10.01
CA GLN A 4 5.67 -10.65 8.69
C GLN A 4 4.18 -10.86 8.92
N THR A 5 3.43 -9.76 8.88
CA THR A 5 1.97 -9.84 8.94
C THR A 5 1.50 -10.44 7.63
N THR A 6 0.80 -11.57 7.68
CA THR A 6 0.20 -12.17 6.49
C THR A 6 -0.89 -11.25 5.94
N VAL A 7 -0.73 -10.78 4.71
CA VAL A 7 -1.73 -9.97 4.02
C VAL A 7 -3.02 -10.77 3.87
N LYS A 8 -4.17 -10.16 4.21
CA LYS A 8 -5.48 -10.78 4.04
C LYS A 8 -6.02 -10.49 2.65
N PHE A 9 -6.23 -11.54 1.86
CA PHE A 9 -6.90 -11.49 0.58
C PHE A 9 -8.24 -12.25 0.66
N PRO A 10 -9.31 -11.76 0.01
CA PRO A 10 -10.53 -12.53 -0.19
C PRO A 10 -10.27 -13.79 -1.03
N GLN A 11 -11.08 -14.84 -0.82
CA GLN A 11 -10.89 -16.13 -1.51
C GLN A 11 -11.05 -15.99 -3.02
N GLU A 12 -11.96 -15.14 -3.49
CA GLU A 12 -12.17 -14.87 -4.91
C GLU A 12 -10.95 -14.27 -5.60
N VAL A 13 -10.18 -13.43 -4.89
CA VAL A 13 -8.92 -12.87 -5.40
C VAL A 13 -7.86 -13.97 -5.46
N LEU A 14 -7.76 -14.81 -4.42
CA LEU A 14 -6.84 -15.95 -4.43
C LEU A 14 -7.15 -16.89 -5.59
N ASP A 15 -8.41 -17.22 -5.82
CA ASP A 15 -8.85 -18.13 -6.88
C ASP A 15 -8.58 -17.54 -8.28
N GLU A 16 -8.85 -16.25 -8.48
CA GLU A 16 -8.60 -15.57 -9.77
C GLU A 16 -7.10 -15.59 -10.12
N TYR A 17 -6.24 -15.29 -9.16
CA TYR A 17 -4.81 -15.15 -9.40
C TYR A 17 -4.03 -16.47 -9.26
N ALA A 18 -4.58 -17.49 -8.59
CA ALA A 18 -3.95 -18.81 -8.46
C ALA A 18 -3.67 -19.45 -9.83
N ALA A 19 -4.59 -19.27 -10.79
CA ALA A 19 -4.45 -19.77 -12.15
C ALA A 19 -3.28 -19.14 -12.94
N LEU A 20 -2.75 -18.00 -12.47
CA LEU A 20 -1.69 -17.24 -13.13
C LEU A 20 -0.30 -17.60 -12.60
N GLY A 21 -0.21 -18.38 -11.52
CA GLY A 21 1.06 -18.78 -10.91
C GLY A 21 1.88 -17.60 -10.35
N VAL A 22 1.22 -16.51 -9.97
CA VAL A 22 1.88 -15.30 -9.45
C VAL A 22 2.04 -15.37 -7.93
N ASP A 23 3.11 -14.76 -7.43
CA ASP A 23 3.25 -14.45 -6.01
C ASP A 23 2.38 -13.23 -5.68
N LEU A 24 1.18 -13.52 -5.17
CA LEU A 24 0.16 -12.51 -4.90
C LEU A 24 0.59 -11.47 -3.85
N PRO A 25 1.15 -11.87 -2.68
CA PRO A 25 1.73 -10.91 -1.74
C PRO A 25 2.83 -10.04 -2.35
N ALA A 26 3.71 -10.58 -3.19
CA ALA A 26 4.76 -9.78 -3.83
C ALA A 26 4.18 -8.81 -4.87
N LEU A 27 3.23 -9.26 -5.68
CA LEU A 27 2.56 -8.46 -6.71
C LEU A 27 1.83 -7.25 -6.12
N PHE A 28 1.14 -7.44 -4.99
CA PHE A 28 0.42 -6.39 -4.27
C PHE A 28 1.21 -5.84 -3.07
N SER A 29 2.54 -5.89 -3.14
CA SER A 29 3.40 -5.26 -2.15
C SER A 29 3.46 -3.74 -2.35
N ALA A 30 4.14 -3.05 -1.42
CA ALA A 30 4.30 -1.59 -1.49
C ALA A 30 5.36 -1.12 -2.51
N GLY A 31 5.99 -2.04 -3.26
CA GLY A 31 7.06 -1.73 -4.21
C GLY A 31 8.29 -1.09 -3.55
N HIS A 32 9.28 -0.66 -4.34
CA HIS A 32 10.54 -0.17 -3.80
C HIS A 32 10.41 1.06 -2.90
N LEU A 33 9.60 2.05 -3.31
CA LEU A 33 9.44 3.28 -2.53
C LEU A 33 8.62 3.04 -1.26
N GLY A 34 7.49 2.30 -1.34
CA GLY A 34 6.70 1.97 -0.16
C GLY A 34 7.49 1.11 0.83
N ASN A 35 8.29 0.15 0.35
CA ASN A 35 9.19 -0.63 1.20
C ASN A 35 10.24 0.25 1.89
N ARG A 36 10.80 1.24 1.18
CA ARG A 36 11.73 2.24 1.78
C ARG A 36 11.06 3.11 2.84
N MET A 37 9.76 3.32 2.74
CA MET A 37 8.95 4.04 3.73
C MET A 37 8.42 3.13 4.86
N GLY A 38 8.68 1.81 4.80
CA GLY A 38 8.17 0.85 5.77
C GLY A 38 6.68 0.52 5.63
N VAL A 39 6.07 0.78 4.47
CA VAL A 39 4.66 0.46 4.22
C VAL A 39 4.45 -1.06 4.30
N GLN A 40 3.46 -1.48 5.07
CA GLN A 40 3.00 -2.87 5.18
C GLN A 40 1.54 -2.95 4.75
N ILE A 41 1.22 -3.88 3.86
CA ILE A 41 -0.16 -4.17 3.48
C ILE A 41 -0.74 -5.17 4.48
N VAL A 42 -1.93 -4.89 5.00
CA VAL A 42 -2.61 -5.71 6.01
C VAL A 42 -3.78 -6.46 5.37
N GLU A 43 -4.50 -5.80 4.47
CA GLU A 43 -5.65 -6.34 3.75
C GLU A 43 -5.68 -5.75 2.35
N ALA A 44 -6.03 -6.56 1.36
CA ALA A 44 -6.13 -6.12 -0.02
C ALA A 44 -7.30 -6.82 -0.71
N ALA A 45 -8.34 -6.05 -1.01
CA ALA A 45 -9.55 -6.45 -1.70
C ALA A 45 -9.97 -5.36 -2.73
N PRO A 46 -10.79 -5.70 -3.74
CA PRO A 46 -11.26 -4.75 -4.75
C PRO A 46 -12.02 -3.53 -4.22
N ASP A 47 -12.66 -3.65 -3.05
CA ASP A 47 -13.46 -2.61 -2.40
C ASP A 47 -12.73 -1.96 -1.21
N ARG A 48 -11.68 -2.59 -0.68
CA ARG A 48 -10.94 -2.11 0.48
C ARG A 48 -9.50 -2.58 0.52
N VAL A 49 -8.59 -1.63 0.72
CA VAL A 49 -7.17 -1.91 0.97
C VAL A 49 -6.76 -1.22 2.26
N VAL A 50 -6.05 -1.95 3.13
CA VAL A 50 -5.54 -1.45 4.40
C VAL A 50 -4.04 -1.66 4.44
N GLY A 51 -3.32 -0.61 4.81
CA GLY A 51 -1.91 -0.70 5.13
C GLY A 51 -1.50 0.29 6.20
N THR A 52 -0.31 0.04 6.75
CA THR A 52 0.30 0.86 7.81
C THR A 52 1.67 1.32 7.35
N MET A 53 2.13 2.45 7.88
CA MET A 53 3.46 2.97 7.63
C MET A 53 3.97 3.62 8.93
N PRO A 54 5.12 3.21 9.46
CA PRO A 54 5.66 3.82 10.68
C PRO A 54 6.16 5.23 10.37
N VAL A 55 6.19 6.10 11.39
CA VAL A 55 6.83 7.42 11.36
C VAL A 55 8.28 7.25 11.81
N GLU A 56 9.10 6.70 10.92
CA GLU A 56 10.51 6.41 11.14
C GLU A 56 11.29 6.60 9.83
N GLY A 57 12.33 7.45 9.85
CA GLY A 57 13.15 7.74 8.66
C GLY A 57 12.46 8.52 7.53
N ASN A 58 11.16 8.79 7.66
CA ASN A 58 10.31 9.47 6.68
C ASN A 58 9.77 10.82 7.21
N THR A 59 10.48 11.43 8.15
CA THR A 59 10.13 12.73 8.72
C THR A 59 10.75 13.88 7.94
N GLN A 60 10.06 15.02 7.89
CA GLN A 60 10.63 16.29 7.43
C GLN A 60 11.59 16.90 8.49
N PRO A 61 12.38 17.96 8.17
CA PRO A 61 13.45 18.46 9.05
C PRO A 61 13.05 18.93 10.45
N TYR A 62 11.76 19.16 10.70
CA TYR A 62 11.19 19.52 12.00
C TYR A 62 10.67 18.32 12.80
N GLY A 63 10.96 17.09 12.36
CA GLY A 63 10.62 15.85 13.07
C GLY A 63 9.14 15.46 12.98
N LEU A 64 8.39 16.01 12.02
CA LEU A 64 7.03 15.55 11.70
C LEU A 64 7.08 14.57 10.53
N LEU A 65 6.11 13.67 10.41
CA LEU A 65 5.91 12.86 9.22
C LEU A 65 5.89 13.76 7.97
N HIS A 66 6.71 13.44 6.97
CA HIS A 66 6.74 14.19 5.74
C HIS A 66 5.42 14.00 4.98
N GLY A 67 4.78 15.08 4.51
CA GLY A 67 3.49 14.98 3.81
C GLY A 67 3.52 14.05 2.59
N GLY A 68 4.64 14.09 1.85
CA GLY A 68 4.93 13.14 0.77
C GLY A 68 4.97 11.66 1.20
N ALA A 69 5.32 11.33 2.45
CA ALA A 69 5.24 9.96 2.94
C ALA A 69 3.78 9.51 3.11
N SER A 70 2.90 10.41 3.59
CA SER A 70 1.46 10.14 3.60
C SER A 70 0.91 9.96 2.17
N ALA A 71 1.39 10.75 1.21
CA ALA A 71 1.03 10.59 -0.19
C ALA A 71 1.51 9.26 -0.78
N VAL A 72 2.72 8.80 -0.44
CA VAL A 72 3.22 7.46 -0.83
C VAL A 72 2.31 6.36 -0.29
N LEU A 73 1.91 6.43 0.98
CA LEU A 73 0.98 5.45 1.56
C LEU A 73 -0.36 5.47 0.81
N ALA A 74 -0.94 6.66 0.59
CA ALA A 74 -2.22 6.81 -0.12
C ALA A 74 -2.17 6.27 -1.55
N GLU A 75 -1.16 6.66 -2.33
CA GLU A 75 -0.97 6.22 -3.72
C GLU A 75 -0.79 4.70 -3.81
N THR A 76 -0.03 4.12 -2.89
CA THR A 76 0.23 2.67 -2.84
C THR A 76 -1.07 1.91 -2.62
N LEU A 77 -1.86 2.27 -1.60
CA LEU A 77 -3.11 1.59 -1.29
C LEU A 77 -4.15 1.79 -2.40
N GLY A 78 -4.25 3.00 -2.94
CA GLY A 78 -5.15 3.32 -4.05
C GLY A 78 -4.80 2.53 -5.32
N SER A 79 -3.51 2.42 -5.66
CA SER A 79 -3.05 1.65 -6.81
C SER A 79 -3.33 0.16 -6.67
N ILE A 80 -3.08 -0.43 -5.50
CA ILE A 80 -3.41 -1.84 -5.22
C ILE A 80 -4.92 -2.06 -5.37
N GLY A 81 -5.74 -1.17 -4.81
CA GLY A 81 -7.21 -1.25 -4.92
C GLY A 81 -7.68 -1.16 -6.37
N ALA A 82 -7.14 -0.22 -7.14
CA ALA A 82 -7.47 -0.06 -8.56
C ALA A 82 -7.06 -1.28 -9.41
N MET A 83 -5.88 -1.86 -9.14
CA MET A 83 -5.42 -3.09 -9.79
C MET A 83 -6.36 -4.27 -9.49
N LEU A 84 -6.72 -4.46 -8.22
CA LEU A 84 -7.64 -5.53 -7.80
C LEU A 84 -9.04 -5.34 -8.37
N HIS A 85 -9.54 -4.10 -8.39
CA HIS A 85 -10.82 -3.77 -9.02
C HIS A 85 -10.83 -4.01 -10.53
N GLY A 86 -9.68 -3.79 -11.19
CA GLY A 86 -9.49 -4.03 -12.62
C GLY A 86 -9.41 -5.52 -13.00
N GLY A 87 -9.11 -6.38 -12.02
CA GLY A 87 -8.87 -7.81 -12.19
C GLY A 87 -7.54 -8.12 -12.89
N SER A 88 -7.25 -9.40 -13.03
CA SER A 88 -5.98 -9.95 -13.55
C SER A 88 -5.59 -9.57 -14.98
N ARG A 89 -6.53 -9.04 -15.76
CA ARG A 89 -6.35 -8.76 -17.20
C ARG A 89 -5.99 -7.31 -17.51
N LYS A 90 -5.97 -6.43 -16.52
CA LYS A 90 -5.74 -4.99 -16.69
C LYS A 90 -4.60 -4.52 -15.81
N ILE A 91 -4.04 -3.38 -16.20
CA ILE A 91 -3.06 -2.65 -15.40
C ILE A 91 -3.63 -1.26 -15.16
N ALA A 92 -3.72 -0.88 -13.89
CA ALA A 92 -4.05 0.46 -13.44
C ALA A 92 -2.77 1.26 -13.24
N VAL A 93 -2.84 2.55 -13.54
CA VAL A 93 -1.76 3.52 -13.31
C VAL A 93 -2.34 4.75 -12.65
N GLY A 94 -1.65 5.28 -11.64
CA GLY A 94 -1.99 6.55 -11.02
C GLY A 94 -1.89 7.69 -12.03
N VAL A 95 -2.89 8.57 -12.05
CA VAL A 95 -2.94 9.73 -12.97
C VAL A 95 -2.86 11.03 -12.18
N ASP A 96 -3.55 11.12 -11.05
CA ASP A 96 -3.57 12.29 -10.17
C ASP A 96 -3.73 11.84 -8.72
N LEU A 97 -3.10 12.58 -7.80
CA LEU A 97 -3.22 12.40 -6.36
C LEU A 97 -3.26 13.77 -5.68
N ASN A 98 -4.26 13.96 -4.83
CA ASN A 98 -4.33 15.12 -3.94
C ASN A 98 -4.33 14.67 -2.47
N CYS A 99 -3.72 15.48 -1.60
CA CYS A 99 -3.60 15.20 -0.18
C CYS A 99 -3.80 16.49 0.62
N THR A 100 -4.61 16.42 1.67
CA THR A 100 -4.72 17.49 2.69
C THR A 100 -4.21 16.97 4.02
N HIS A 101 -3.24 17.65 4.62
CA HIS A 101 -2.65 17.23 5.89
C HIS A 101 -3.30 17.98 7.06
N HIS A 102 -4.25 17.34 7.74
CA HIS A 102 -4.99 17.95 8.84
C HIS A 102 -4.20 18.05 10.15
N ARG A 103 -3.31 17.09 10.42
CA ARG A 103 -2.56 17.01 11.68
C ARG A 103 -1.17 16.43 11.45
N GLY A 104 -0.17 17.00 12.11
CA GLY A 104 1.19 16.46 12.13
C GLY A 104 1.33 15.29 13.11
N VAL A 105 2.14 14.30 12.73
CA VAL A 105 2.49 13.12 13.54
C VAL A 105 4.00 13.08 13.73
N ARG A 106 4.49 12.66 14.91
CA ARG A 106 5.93 12.64 15.25
C ARG A 106 6.53 11.26 15.44
N SER A 107 5.70 10.26 15.70
CA SER A 107 6.11 8.90 16.05
C SER A 107 4.91 7.96 15.95
N GLY A 108 5.20 6.65 15.94
CA GLY A 108 4.21 5.58 15.88
C GLY A 108 4.13 4.94 14.51
#